data_AF-A0A642UW45-F1
#
_entry.id   AF-A0A642UW45-F1
#
_cell.length_a   1.000
_cell.length_b   1.000
_cell.length_c   1.000
_cell.angle_alpha   90.00
_cell.angle_beta   90.00
_cell.angle_gamma   90.00
#
_symmetry.space_group_name_H-M   'P 1'
#
loop_
_entity.id
_entity.type
_entity.pdbx_description
1 polymer ?
#
loop_
_entity_poly.entity_id
_entity_poly.type
_entity_poly.pdbx_seq_one_letter_code
_entity_poly.pdbx_strand_id
1 'polypeptide(L)'
;MPANDMDVDPQSSAVEDSMDEMQSIVSTPAISTPSQHYSGLSEAQQQKFKDYLDDQLLSITRRFVKRAAESEGSYKNLDPLLEDLNKLIDVVWYSISGQDDKDLFGQPYYLLRIADELVDFIAGFQNDPRPRETIQILKKLDSIFARMIDHDGVPKLRQTEAVRLDSIAERTRIVVTNAFEGIHDYDEEVSKVYEEVLDRTG
;
A
#
# COMPACT_ATOMS: atom_id res chain seq x y z
N MET A 1 43.29 -90.85 -7.29
CA MET A 1 43.66 -91.76 -6.18
C MET A 1 44.46 -90.96 -5.17
N PRO A 2 44.19 -91.01 -3.85
CA PRO A 2 42.98 -91.45 -3.12
C PRO A 2 42.32 -90.29 -2.31
N ALA A 3 40.98 -90.28 -2.14
CA ALA A 3 40.16 -90.77 -0.99
C ALA A 3 40.18 -89.80 0.21
N ASN A 4 39.11 -89.06 0.56
CA ASN A 4 37.74 -89.42 0.97
C ASN A 4 37.67 -90.01 2.40
N ASP A 5 37.05 -89.26 3.32
CA ASP A 5 35.98 -89.69 4.26
C ASP A 5 35.54 -88.44 5.08
N MET A 6 34.28 -87.96 5.00
CA MET A 6 33.02 -88.50 5.59
C MET A 6 33.10 -88.60 7.12
N ASP A 7 32.18 -88.13 7.96
CA ASP A 7 30.78 -87.67 7.90
C ASP A 7 30.60 -86.71 9.13
N VAL A 8 29.54 -85.94 9.38
CA VAL A 8 28.11 -86.26 9.52
C VAL A 8 27.35 -84.94 9.67
N ASP A 9 26.27 -84.75 8.90
CA ASP A 9 25.14 -83.83 9.17
C ASP A 9 24.03 -84.66 9.87
N PRO A 10 23.13 -84.10 10.70
CA PRO A 10 21.89 -83.60 10.10
C PRO A 10 21.14 -82.47 10.86
N GLN A 11 20.53 -81.60 10.06
CA GLN A 11 19.17 -81.05 10.17
C GLN A 11 18.79 -80.13 11.35
N SER A 12 18.21 -78.97 11.02
CA SER A 12 16.77 -78.71 11.24
C SER A 12 16.38 -77.27 10.87
N SER A 13 15.37 -77.16 9.99
CA SER A 13 14.23 -76.20 9.88
C SER A 13 14.37 -74.74 10.37
N ALA A 14 13.78 -73.72 9.76
CA ALA A 14 12.51 -73.68 9.04
C ALA A 14 12.47 -72.54 8.00
N VAL A 15 11.71 -72.82 6.96
CA VAL A 15 11.13 -71.89 5.98
C VAL A 15 9.80 -71.38 6.56
N GLU A 16 9.24 -70.32 5.96
CA GLU A 16 7.91 -69.72 6.21
C GLU A 16 7.98 -68.56 7.24
N ASP A 17 7.40 -67.37 6.99
CA ASP A 17 6.10 -67.17 6.37
C ASP A 17 5.97 -65.75 5.78
N SER A 18 5.24 -65.66 4.67
CA SER A 18 4.83 -64.43 4.00
C SER A 18 3.34 -64.21 4.26
N MET A 19 2.96 -62.94 4.42
CA MET A 19 1.58 -62.44 4.30
C MET A 19 0.63 -62.79 5.46
N ASP A 20 0.34 -61.79 6.28
CA ASP A 20 -0.95 -61.70 6.95
C ASP A 20 -1.57 -60.33 6.66
N GLU A 21 -2.74 -60.37 6.04
CA GLU A 21 -3.56 -59.25 5.62
C GLU A 21 -4.47 -58.76 6.76
N MET A 22 -4.65 -57.44 6.81
CA MET A 22 -5.84 -56.74 7.30
C MET A 22 -6.27 -56.89 8.77
N GLN A 23 -5.97 -55.86 9.57
CA GLN A 23 -6.99 -55.23 10.44
C GLN A 23 -6.92 -53.69 10.35
N SER A 24 -7.91 -53.15 9.65
CA SER A 24 -8.47 -51.79 9.71
C SER A 24 -8.39 -51.16 11.10
N ILE A 25 -7.89 -49.91 11.23
CA ILE A 25 -8.68 -48.73 11.65
C ILE A 25 -7.85 -47.42 11.68
N VAL A 26 -8.52 -46.34 11.26
CA VAL A 26 -8.18 -44.90 11.31
C VAL A 26 -7.23 -44.39 10.23
N SER A 27 -7.84 -44.13 9.06
CA SER A 27 -7.48 -43.02 8.20
C SER A 27 -7.43 -41.74 9.04
N THR A 28 -6.24 -41.21 9.30
CA THR A 28 -6.10 -39.81 9.70
C THR A 28 -6.31 -38.99 8.44
N PRO A 29 -7.36 -38.15 8.33
CA PRO A 29 -7.36 -37.14 7.30
C PRO A 29 -6.24 -36.17 7.71
N ALA A 30 -5.17 -36.13 6.92
CA ALA A 30 -4.34 -34.95 6.88
C ALA A 30 -5.26 -33.81 6.46
N ILE A 31 -5.72 -33.03 7.45
CA ILE A 31 -6.40 -31.76 7.22
C ILE A 31 -5.34 -30.89 6.58
N SER A 32 -5.29 -30.89 5.25
CA SER A 32 -4.71 -29.80 4.49
C SER A 32 -5.47 -28.57 4.95
N THR A 33 -4.84 -27.83 5.86
CA THR A 33 -5.29 -26.48 6.20
C THR A 33 -5.41 -25.77 4.86
N PRO A 34 -6.60 -25.27 4.48
CA PRO A 34 -6.67 -24.46 3.28
C PRO A 34 -5.76 -23.26 3.56
N SER A 35 -4.61 -23.23 2.90
CA SER A 35 -3.82 -22.03 2.75
C SER A 35 -4.78 -21.02 2.14
N GLN A 36 -5.34 -20.16 2.99
CA GLN A 36 -6.08 -19.00 2.54
C GLN A 36 -5.05 -18.07 1.91
N HIS A 37 -4.67 -18.41 0.69
CA HIS A 37 -4.31 -17.39 -0.27
C HIS A 37 -5.55 -16.52 -0.36
N TYR A 38 -5.59 -15.43 0.41
CA TYR A 38 -6.45 -14.30 0.12
C TYR A 38 -5.99 -13.78 -1.24
N SER A 39 -6.48 -14.44 -2.29
CA SER A 39 -6.43 -13.97 -3.66
C SER A 39 -6.91 -12.54 -3.61
N GLY A 40 -6.13 -11.62 -4.19
CA GLY A 40 -6.45 -10.20 -4.18
C GLY A 40 -7.90 -9.93 -4.62
N LEU A 41 -8.36 -8.71 -4.34
CA LEU A 41 -9.72 -8.29 -4.70
C LEU A 41 -10.06 -8.68 -6.15
N SER A 42 -11.27 -9.19 -6.37
CA SER A 42 -11.75 -9.48 -7.73
C SER A 42 -11.83 -8.19 -8.56
N GLU A 43 -11.80 -8.29 -9.89
CA GLU A 43 -11.91 -7.11 -10.76
C GLU A 43 -13.14 -6.25 -10.44
N ALA A 44 -14.28 -6.87 -10.11
CA ALA A 44 -15.48 -6.16 -9.69
C ALA A 44 -15.31 -5.42 -8.35
N GLN A 45 -14.57 -6.00 -7.39
CA GLN A 45 -14.23 -5.33 -6.13
C GLN A 45 -13.24 -4.19 -6.35
N GLN A 46 -12.24 -4.39 -7.22
CA GLN A 46 -11.29 -3.36 -7.61
C GLN A 46 -12.00 -2.18 -8.30
N GLN A 47 -12.96 -2.45 -9.18
CA GLN A 47 -13.74 -1.40 -9.84
C GLN A 47 -14.60 -0.62 -8.84
N LYS A 48 -15.32 -1.31 -7.94
CA LYS A 48 -16.08 -0.64 -6.87
C LYS A 48 -15.20 0.24 -5.99
N PHE A 49 -13.97 -0.18 -5.72
CA PHE A 49 -13.00 0.61 -4.97
C PHE A 49 -12.62 1.88 -5.74
N LYS A 50 -12.31 1.77 -7.04
CA LYS A 50 -12.02 2.93 -7.91
C LYS A 50 -13.19 3.90 -7.96
N ASP A 51 -14.39 3.39 -8.21
CA ASP A 51 -15.62 4.19 -8.28
C ASP A 51 -15.84 4.96 -6.96
N TYR A 52 -15.63 4.31 -5.82
CA TYR A 52 -15.68 4.97 -4.51
C TYR A 52 -14.67 6.11 -4.39
N LEU A 53 -13.40 5.89 -4.76
CA LEU A 53 -12.37 6.93 -4.69
C LEU A 53 -12.69 8.11 -5.62
N ASP A 54 -13.17 7.83 -6.83
CA ASP A 54 -13.58 8.86 -7.78
C ASP A 54 -14.76 9.69 -7.26
N ASP A 55 -15.77 9.05 -6.65
CA ASP A 55 -16.90 9.74 -6.04
C ASP A 55 -16.47 10.64 -4.87
N GLN A 56 -15.54 10.16 -4.02
CA GLN A 56 -15.00 10.96 -2.91
C GLN A 56 -14.20 12.16 -3.42
N LEU A 57 -13.28 11.97 -4.37
CA LEU A 57 -12.50 13.07 -4.95
C LEU A 57 -13.39 14.10 -5.64
N LEU A 58 -14.39 13.63 -6.40
CA LEU A 58 -15.35 14.51 -7.05
C LEU A 58 -16.16 15.31 -6.04
N SER A 59 -16.57 14.70 -4.92
CA SER A 59 -17.25 15.39 -3.83
C SER A 59 -16.37 16.50 -3.22
N ILE A 60 -15.11 16.18 -2.89
CA ILE A 60 -14.13 17.14 -2.34
C ILE A 60 -13.92 18.29 -3.32
N THR A 61 -13.61 17.99 -4.58
CA THR A 61 -13.39 18.99 -5.63
C THR A 61 -14.62 19.89 -5.83
N ARG A 62 -15.83 19.32 -5.88
CA ARG A 62 -17.07 20.11 -6.02
C ARG A 62 -17.27 21.06 -4.84
N ARG A 63 -17.04 20.61 -3.61
CA ARG A 63 -17.17 21.44 -2.40
C ARG A 63 -16.10 22.52 -2.35
N PHE A 64 -14.89 22.23 -2.80
CA PHE A 64 -13.82 23.20 -2.96
C PHE A 64 -14.20 24.28 -3.97
N VAL A 65 -14.60 23.93 -5.20
CA VAL A 65 -14.97 24.89 -6.24
C VAL A 65 -16.12 25.80 -5.80
N LYS A 66 -17.13 25.25 -5.11
CA LYS A 66 -18.27 26.02 -4.58
C LYS A 66 -17.89 27.11 -3.57
N ARG A 67 -16.67 27.09 -2.99
CA ARG A 67 -16.23 28.11 -2.02
C ARG A 67 -16.19 29.51 -2.65
N ALA A 68 -15.87 29.61 -3.94
CA ALA A 68 -15.75 30.90 -4.64
C ALA A 68 -17.09 31.65 -4.72
N ALA A 69 -18.21 30.93 -4.64
CA ALA A 69 -19.57 31.48 -4.60
C ALA A 69 -20.18 31.42 -3.18
N GLU A 70 -19.35 31.15 -2.17
CA GLU A 70 -19.73 30.98 -0.75
C GLU A 70 -20.93 30.04 -0.51
N SER A 71 -21.18 29.13 -1.45
CA SER A 71 -22.42 28.37 -1.52
C SER A 71 -22.57 27.42 -0.33
N GLU A 72 -23.81 27.02 -0.03
CA GLU A 72 -24.08 26.01 0.99
C GLU A 72 -23.34 24.69 0.66
N GLY A 73 -22.76 24.07 1.69
CA GLY A 73 -21.97 22.84 1.57
C GLY A 73 -20.54 23.03 1.04
N SER A 74 -20.10 24.27 0.74
CA SER A 74 -18.69 24.56 0.42
C SER A 74 -17.77 24.46 1.63
N TYR A 75 -16.48 24.21 1.39
CA TYR A 75 -15.46 24.33 2.43
C TYR A 75 -15.26 25.80 2.80
N LYS A 76 -15.34 26.12 4.09
CA LYS A 76 -15.16 27.49 4.61
C LYS A 76 -13.71 27.83 4.90
N ASN A 77 -12.90 26.83 5.20
CA ASN A 77 -11.46 26.91 5.37
C ASN A 77 -10.84 25.55 4.97
N LEU A 78 -9.54 25.44 5.13
CA LEU A 78 -8.77 24.29 4.67
C LEU A 78 -8.94 23.05 5.57
N ASP A 79 -9.24 23.21 6.87
CA ASP A 79 -9.33 22.11 7.85
C ASP A 79 -10.26 20.94 7.44
N PRO A 80 -11.57 21.15 7.15
CA PRO A 80 -12.47 20.06 6.78
C PRO A 80 -12.11 19.44 5.43
N LEU A 81 -11.44 20.18 4.54
CA LEU A 81 -10.95 19.64 3.27
C LEU A 81 -9.78 18.67 3.53
N LEU A 82 -8.81 19.09 4.34
CA LEU A 82 -7.67 18.24 4.70
C LEU A 82 -8.12 17.00 5.47
N GLU A 83 -9.15 17.11 6.32
CA GLU A 83 -9.72 15.95 7.01
C GLU A 83 -10.32 14.94 6.03
N ASP A 84 -11.09 15.40 5.03
CA ASP A 84 -11.69 14.54 4.01
C ASP A 84 -10.61 13.88 3.12
N LEU A 85 -9.57 14.64 2.73
CA LEU A 85 -8.43 14.08 2.01
C LEU A 85 -7.64 13.07 2.85
N ASN A 86 -7.40 13.36 4.13
CA ASN A 86 -6.64 12.47 5.00
C ASN A 86 -7.33 11.10 5.15
N LYS A 87 -8.67 11.09 5.30
CA LYS A 87 -9.47 9.87 5.30
C LYS A 87 -9.31 9.09 3.99
N LEU A 88 -9.31 9.80 2.86
CA LEU A 88 -9.14 9.17 1.55
C LEU A 88 -7.74 8.57 1.38
N ILE A 89 -6.70 9.29 1.79
CA ILE A 89 -5.31 8.79 1.83
C ILE A 89 -5.23 7.55 2.70
N ASP A 90 -5.86 7.53 3.88
CA ASP A 90 -5.89 6.36 4.77
C ASP A 90 -6.51 5.14 4.08
N VAL A 91 -7.61 5.31 3.36
CA VAL A 91 -8.26 4.23 2.61
C VAL A 91 -7.35 3.70 1.52
N VAL A 92 -6.72 4.58 0.73
CA VAL A 92 -5.80 4.15 -0.34
C VAL A 92 -4.58 3.47 0.26
N TRP A 93 -3.96 4.06 1.28
CA TRP A 93 -2.79 3.51 1.95
C TRP A 93 -3.05 2.16 2.61
N TYR A 94 -4.20 1.99 3.27
CA TYR A 94 -4.62 0.72 3.85
C TYR A 94 -4.77 -0.37 2.78
N SER A 95 -5.22 -0.02 1.57
CA SER A 95 -5.32 -0.97 0.45
C SER A 95 -3.97 -1.40 -0.14
N ILE A 96 -2.88 -0.67 0.16
CA ILE A 96 -1.51 -0.98 -0.24
C ILE A 96 -0.77 -1.72 0.89
N SER A 97 -0.97 -1.27 2.13
CA SER A 97 -0.26 -1.74 3.32
C SER A 97 -0.43 -3.25 3.51
N GLY A 98 0.68 -3.99 3.53
CA GLY A 98 0.66 -5.46 3.68
C GLY A 98 0.44 -6.24 2.39
N GLN A 99 0.58 -5.60 1.22
CA GLN A 99 0.58 -6.25 -0.09
C GLN A 99 2.00 -6.30 -0.67
N ASP A 100 2.91 -7.05 -0.04
CA ASP A 100 4.21 -7.34 -0.67
C ASP A 100 4.00 -8.18 -1.95
N ASP A 101 4.66 -7.78 -3.03
CA ASP A 101 4.65 -8.46 -4.34
C ASP A 101 3.30 -8.56 -5.09
N LYS A 102 2.27 -7.81 -4.70
CA LYS A 102 1.02 -7.75 -5.49
C LYS A 102 0.98 -6.56 -6.43
N ASP A 103 0.45 -6.81 -7.64
CA ASP A 103 0.18 -5.76 -8.60
C ASP A 103 -0.83 -4.76 -8.03
N LEU A 104 -0.42 -3.49 -8.03
CA LEU A 104 -1.31 -2.38 -7.75
C LEU A 104 -2.28 -2.20 -8.92
N PHE A 105 -3.55 -1.94 -8.59
CA PHE A 105 -4.64 -1.78 -9.54
C PHE A 105 -5.14 -0.32 -9.62
N GLY A 106 -4.26 0.67 -9.39
CA GLY A 106 -4.57 2.10 -9.54
C GLY A 106 -4.33 2.93 -8.29
N GLN A 107 -3.94 2.31 -7.17
CA GLN A 107 -3.62 3.03 -5.94
C GLN A 107 -2.56 4.13 -6.12
N PRO A 108 -1.43 3.92 -6.84
CA PRO A 108 -0.45 4.98 -7.10
C PRO A 108 -1.09 6.18 -7.82
N TYR A 109 -1.96 5.91 -8.79
CA TYR A 109 -2.65 6.95 -9.54
C TYR A 109 -3.51 7.83 -8.61
N TYR A 110 -4.25 7.24 -7.67
CA TYR A 110 -5.06 8.02 -6.73
C TYR A 110 -4.23 8.79 -5.71
N LEU A 111 -3.13 8.21 -5.19
CA LEU A 111 -2.21 8.96 -4.33
C LEU A 111 -1.59 10.15 -5.06
N LEU A 112 -1.12 9.95 -6.29
CA LEU A 112 -0.57 11.01 -7.13
C LEU A 112 -1.62 12.08 -7.41
N ARG A 113 -2.86 11.70 -7.74
CA ARG A 113 -3.95 12.64 -7.98
C ARG A 113 -4.31 13.44 -6.73
N ILE A 114 -4.35 12.80 -5.55
CA ILE A 114 -4.57 13.49 -4.28
C ILE A 114 -3.45 14.51 -4.01
N ALA A 115 -2.19 14.12 -4.21
CA ALA A 115 -1.06 15.01 -4.03
C ALA A 115 -1.11 16.21 -5.00
N ASP A 116 -1.45 15.96 -6.26
CA ASP A 116 -1.62 16.96 -7.32
C ASP A 116 -2.73 17.97 -6.96
N GLU A 117 -3.93 17.48 -6.61
CA GLU A 117 -5.09 18.31 -6.23
C GLU A 117 -4.84 19.08 -4.92
N LEU A 118 -4.11 18.50 -3.96
CA LEU A 118 -3.74 19.16 -2.71
C LEU A 118 -2.95 20.46 -2.96
N VAL A 119 -2.09 20.50 -3.98
CA VAL A 119 -1.37 21.72 -4.36
C VAL A 119 -2.35 22.84 -4.72
N ASP A 120 -3.35 22.54 -5.56
CA ASP A 120 -4.37 23.50 -5.96
C ASP A 120 -5.24 23.93 -4.79
N PHE A 121 -5.52 23.02 -3.86
CA PHE A 121 -6.30 23.31 -2.66
C PHE A 121 -5.56 24.27 -1.72
N ILE A 122 -4.27 24.03 -1.45
CA ILE A 122 -3.44 24.91 -0.62
C ILE A 122 -3.38 26.31 -1.24
N ALA A 123 -3.08 26.41 -2.54
CA ALA A 123 -3.06 27.69 -3.25
C ALA A 123 -4.43 28.40 -3.18
N GLY A 124 -5.51 27.62 -3.27
CA GLY A 124 -6.88 28.10 -3.18
C GLY A 124 -7.30 28.68 -1.83
N PHE A 125 -6.52 28.43 -0.76
CA PHE A 125 -6.73 28.93 0.60
C PHE A 125 -5.54 29.75 1.14
N GLN A 126 -4.65 30.25 0.27
CA GLN A 126 -3.43 30.99 0.65
C GLN A 126 -3.67 32.21 1.57
N ASN A 127 -4.87 32.81 1.55
CA ASN A 127 -5.20 33.96 2.40
C ASN A 127 -5.61 33.57 3.84
N ASP A 128 -5.87 32.28 4.10
CA ASP A 128 -6.20 31.73 5.41
C ASP A 128 -5.52 30.36 5.56
N PRO A 129 -4.17 30.33 5.59
CA PRO A 129 -3.42 29.08 5.60
C PRO A 129 -3.65 28.28 6.88
N ARG A 130 -3.42 26.97 6.80
CA ARG A 130 -3.42 26.04 7.95
C ARG A 130 -2.11 25.28 8.01
N PRO A 131 -1.01 25.91 8.49
CA PRO A 131 0.34 25.36 8.33
C PRO A 131 0.50 23.99 8.96
N ARG A 132 0.07 23.84 10.22
CA ARG A 132 0.18 22.59 10.97
C ARG A 132 -0.51 21.43 10.25
N GLU A 133 -1.78 21.60 9.89
CA GLU A 133 -2.61 20.57 9.27
C GLU A 133 -2.10 20.24 7.87
N THR A 134 -1.69 21.26 7.10
CA THR A 134 -1.11 21.09 5.77
C THR A 134 0.21 20.32 5.82
N ILE A 135 1.12 20.69 6.73
CA ILE A 135 2.40 19.99 6.90
C ILE A 135 2.18 18.54 7.32
N GLN A 136 1.20 18.27 8.18
CA GLN A 136 0.89 16.91 8.61
C GLN A 136 0.47 16.00 7.45
N ILE A 137 -0.44 16.46 6.59
CA ILE A 137 -0.86 15.65 5.44
C ILE A 137 0.27 15.49 4.41
N LEU A 138 1.11 16.52 4.22
CA LEU A 138 2.26 16.47 3.33
C LEU A 138 3.32 15.48 3.82
N LYS A 139 3.68 15.53 5.10
CA LYS A 139 4.60 14.55 5.72
C LYS A 139 4.09 13.12 5.58
N LYS A 140 2.77 12.92 5.71
CA LYS A 140 2.14 11.61 5.50
C LYS A 140 2.29 11.13 4.06
N LEU A 141 2.00 11.98 3.08
CA LEU A 141 2.19 11.65 1.66
C LEU A 141 3.65 11.39 1.33
N ASP A 142 4.56 12.23 1.82
CA ASP A 142 6.02 12.09 1.62
C ASP A 142 6.51 10.72 2.10
N SER A 143 6.17 10.34 3.34
CA SER A 143 6.52 9.03 3.90
C SER A 143 5.90 7.86 3.13
N ILE A 144 4.62 7.96 2.71
CA ILE A 144 3.98 6.93 1.89
C ILE A 144 4.74 6.75 0.57
N PHE A 145 5.02 7.83 -0.14
CA PHE A 145 5.70 7.76 -1.42
C PHE A 145 7.15 7.31 -1.30
N ALA A 146 7.89 7.78 -0.29
CA ALA A 146 9.26 7.35 -0.02
C ALA A 146 9.34 5.82 0.14
N ARG A 147 8.42 5.23 0.92
CA ARG A 147 8.31 3.78 1.07
C ARG A 147 8.01 3.05 -0.24
N MET A 148 7.14 3.64 -1.08
CA MET A 148 6.85 3.07 -2.41
C MET A 148 8.01 3.25 -3.41
N ILE A 149 8.87 4.26 -3.26
CA ILE A 149 10.09 4.42 -4.09
C ILE A 149 11.12 3.35 -3.70
N ASP A 150 11.32 3.16 -2.40
CA ASP A 150 12.29 2.22 -1.83
C ASP A 150 11.84 0.77 -1.91
N HIS A 151 10.56 0.52 -2.22
CA HIS A 151 9.94 -0.80 -2.14
C HIS A 151 10.01 -1.38 -0.71
N ASP A 152 9.77 -0.54 0.30
CA ASP A 152 9.87 -0.88 1.72
C ASP A 152 8.54 -1.46 2.26
N GLY A 153 8.38 -2.77 2.08
CA GLY A 153 7.20 -3.51 2.56
C GLY A 153 5.90 -3.11 1.85
N VAL A 154 6.02 -2.53 0.63
CA VAL A 154 4.93 -2.14 -0.26
C VAL A 154 5.39 -2.18 -1.72
N PRO A 155 4.48 -2.38 -2.70
CA PRO A 155 4.86 -2.42 -4.11
C PRO A 155 5.48 -1.11 -4.61
N LYS A 156 6.45 -1.26 -5.51
CA LYS A 156 7.25 -0.14 -6.00
C LYS A 156 6.47 0.78 -6.96
N LEU A 157 6.69 2.09 -6.88
CA LEU A 157 6.24 3.03 -7.92
C LEU A 157 6.90 2.71 -9.27
N ARG A 158 6.13 2.83 -10.34
CA ARG A 158 6.68 2.79 -11.70
C ARG A 158 7.54 4.02 -11.96
N GLN A 159 8.51 3.90 -12.86
CA GLN A 159 9.39 5.03 -13.20
C GLN A 159 8.61 6.27 -13.67
N THR A 160 7.56 6.08 -14.48
CA THR A 160 6.69 7.17 -14.94
C THR A 160 5.90 7.83 -13.80
N GLU A 161 5.55 7.07 -12.77
CA GLU A 161 4.86 7.57 -11.58
C GLU A 161 5.83 8.37 -10.70
N ALA A 162 7.07 7.90 -10.54
CA ALA A 162 8.13 8.61 -9.84
C ALA A 162 8.48 9.96 -10.50
N VAL A 163 8.59 10.00 -11.83
CA VAL A 163 8.84 11.27 -12.56
C VAL A 163 7.67 12.26 -12.38
N ARG A 164 6.43 11.76 -12.35
CA ARG A 164 5.27 12.63 -12.08
C ARG A 164 5.28 13.14 -10.64
N LEU A 165 5.62 12.27 -9.69
CA LEU A 165 5.72 12.63 -8.28
C LEU A 165 6.77 13.71 -8.04
N ASP A 166 7.95 13.60 -8.66
CA ASP A 166 9.03 14.58 -8.58
C ASP A 166 8.53 15.99 -8.99
N SER A 167 7.84 16.07 -10.12
CA SER A 167 7.22 17.33 -10.59
C SER A 167 6.15 17.88 -9.64
N ILE A 168 5.37 17.01 -8.99
CA ILE A 168 4.37 17.40 -7.98
C ILE A 168 5.06 17.92 -6.72
N ALA A 169 6.10 17.24 -6.24
CA ALA A 169 6.85 17.59 -5.04
C ALA A 169 7.49 18.97 -5.15
N GLU A 170 8.18 19.25 -6.27
CA GLU A 170 8.79 20.55 -6.51
C GLU A 170 7.76 21.69 -6.56
N ARG A 171 6.65 21.47 -7.26
CA ARG A 171 5.56 22.45 -7.29
C ARG A 171 4.94 22.67 -5.92
N THR A 172 4.81 21.61 -5.12
CA THR A 172 4.27 21.69 -3.75
C THR A 172 5.15 22.56 -2.87
N ARG A 173 6.48 22.40 -2.94
CA ARG A 173 7.44 23.25 -2.19
C ARG A 173 7.21 24.74 -2.47
N ILE A 174 7.07 25.10 -3.75
CA ILE A 174 6.83 26.49 -4.16
C ILE A 174 5.50 27.00 -3.59
N VAL A 175 4.41 26.23 -3.75
CA VAL A 175 3.08 26.65 -3.30
C VAL A 175 2.99 26.77 -1.78
N VAL A 176 3.57 25.83 -1.04
CA VAL A 176 3.58 25.88 0.44
C VAL A 176 4.41 27.07 0.93
N THR A 177 5.58 27.31 0.33
CA THR A 177 6.42 28.47 0.67
C THR A 177 5.66 29.78 0.49
N ASN A 178 4.96 29.93 -0.64
CA ASN A 178 4.17 31.13 -0.91
C ASN A 178 2.96 31.24 0.02
N ALA A 179 2.26 30.13 0.28
CA ALA A 179 1.07 30.13 1.13
C ALA A 179 1.39 30.47 2.59
N PHE A 180 2.61 30.16 3.07
CA PHE A 180 3.03 30.40 4.46
C PHE A 180 3.96 31.61 4.59
N GLU A 181 4.05 32.45 3.56
CA GLU A 181 4.86 33.66 3.60
C GLU A 181 4.48 34.52 4.82
N GLY A 182 5.47 34.86 5.65
CA GLY A 182 5.28 35.62 6.88
C GLY A 182 4.89 34.79 8.12
N ILE A 183 4.81 33.46 8.02
CA ILE A 183 4.56 32.55 9.15
C ILE A 183 5.84 31.81 9.54
N HIS A 184 6.67 32.45 10.37
CA HIS A 184 8.02 31.96 10.70
C HIS A 184 8.08 30.71 11.59
N ASP A 185 7.01 30.40 12.34
CA ASP A 185 6.98 29.26 13.26
C ASP A 185 7.10 27.89 12.55
N TYR A 186 7.05 27.87 11.22
CA TYR A 186 7.07 26.65 10.39
C TYR A 186 8.20 26.65 9.34
N ASP A 187 9.15 27.59 9.37
CA ASP A 187 10.20 27.72 8.35
C ASP A 187 11.03 26.42 8.19
N GLU A 188 11.31 25.73 9.30
CA GLU A 188 12.02 24.44 9.28
C GLU A 188 11.18 23.36 8.59
N GLU A 189 9.91 23.20 8.96
CA GLU A 189 9.04 22.20 8.35
C GLU A 189 8.75 22.48 6.88
N VAL A 190 8.63 23.75 6.48
CA VAL A 190 8.45 24.14 5.08
C VAL A 190 9.66 23.73 4.25
N SER A 191 10.88 23.88 4.77
CA SER A 191 12.10 23.44 4.07
C SER A 191 12.15 21.93 3.82
N LYS A 192 11.44 21.15 4.64
CA LYS A 192 11.39 19.68 4.58
C LYS A 192 10.19 19.13 3.82
N VAL A 193 9.38 19.97 3.19
CA VAL A 193 8.25 19.50 2.37
C VAL A 193 8.78 18.62 1.24
N TYR A 194 8.31 17.38 1.18
CA TYR A 194 8.74 16.36 0.20
C TYR A 194 10.24 16.05 0.19
N GLU A 195 10.95 16.29 1.30
CA GLU A 195 12.39 16.00 1.40
C GLU A 195 12.69 14.52 1.15
N GLU A 196 11.92 13.61 1.73
CA GLU A 196 12.19 12.17 1.58
C GLU A 196 12.04 11.70 0.12
N VAL A 197 11.01 12.17 -0.57
CA VAL A 197 10.80 11.86 -1.99
C VAL A 197 11.92 12.45 -2.86
N LEU A 198 12.23 13.74 -2.70
CA LEU A 198 13.17 14.44 -3.57
C LEU A 198 14.61 13.93 -3.41
N ASP A 199 15.01 13.52 -2.20
CA ASP A 199 16.31 12.89 -1.96
C ASP A 199 16.48 11.55 -2.70
N ARG A 200 15.37 10.93 -3.13
CA ARG A 200 15.37 9.63 -3.83
C ARG A 200 15.13 9.75 -5.34
N THR A 201 14.48 10.81 -5.79
CA THR A 201 14.17 11.04 -7.21
C THR A 201 15.17 11.97 -7.91
N GLY A 202 15.92 12.77 -7.13
CA GLY A 202 16.96 13.70 -7.60
C GLY A 202 18.28 13.07 -8.04
#